data_AF-J0CZ32-F1
#
_entry.id   AF-J0CZ32-F1
#
_cell.length_a   1.000
_cell.length_b   1.000
_cell.length_c   1.000
_cell.angle_alpha   90.00
_cell.angle_beta   90.00
_cell.angle_gamma   90.00
#
_symmetry.space_group_name_H-M   'P 1'
#
loop_
_entity.id
_entity.type
_entity.pdbx_description
1 polymer ?
#
loop_
_entity_poly.entity_id
_entity_poly.type
_entity_poly.pdbx_seq_one_letter_code
_entity_poly.pdbx_strand_id
1 'polypeptide(L)'
;MAVGVTSPPESPNTRLRRQAAARRAAQSASSAGGSSTPGSPAVPIDPVLRGPAGQPSALQPTTVENNTDNHRRRRRSPSPEPYRDLTPQANQLLSNPNKRLKAGSASDLLEFARARPDVRLMLLYHSLLQAEDKKQDTIVDTWTMPEDLKDNIAMLIFAVLASPVITTYRNSLIPTIMGLLRHHGRLPEGLAMASMKKIRTYISRTATNQRSSIKKKACLRSSIKGKWHITKLAQLLLAKAPDLQVTSALLTRLAFIRFQLVNAPTDKVKGDKFWPHVSDKLQEMTSAATDEADLSSVLKSYLDNDEELYTKGAPKKPTLASFDELSDLQQRVDMSAALIEVNTVQEDSDADGDGGNGEDGDDEDEDIFS
;
A
#
# COMPACT_ATOMS: atom_id res chain seq x y z
N MET A 1 13.86 60.68 -0.08
CA MET A 1 14.50 59.39 -0.38
C MET A 1 13.39 58.40 -0.71
N ALA A 2 13.23 58.00 -1.96
CA ALA A 2 12.21 57.03 -2.37
C ALA A 2 12.70 55.63 -1.99
N VAL A 3 11.97 54.98 -1.09
CA VAL A 3 12.19 53.56 -0.77
C VAL A 3 11.74 52.77 -2.00
N GLY A 4 12.70 52.21 -2.74
CA GLY A 4 12.40 51.35 -3.87
C GLY A 4 11.63 50.13 -3.40
N VAL A 5 10.35 50.04 -3.76
CA VAL A 5 9.54 48.84 -3.54
C VAL A 5 10.04 47.78 -4.52
N THR A 6 10.93 46.90 -4.06
CA THR A 6 11.33 45.72 -4.81
C THR A 6 10.19 44.73 -4.79
N SER A 7 9.56 44.49 -5.95
CA SER A 7 8.55 43.44 -6.11
C SER A 7 9.11 42.09 -5.65
N PRO A 8 8.33 41.27 -4.91
CA PRO A 8 8.79 39.95 -4.51
C PRO A 8 9.09 39.08 -5.75
N PRO A 9 10.10 38.20 -5.68
CA PRO A 9 10.46 37.32 -6.78
C PRO A 9 9.25 36.46 -7.18
N GLU A 10 8.95 36.47 -8.48
CA GLU A 10 7.81 35.74 -9.05
C GLU A 10 7.99 34.23 -8.83
N SER A 11 6.95 33.54 -8.33
CA SER A 11 7.04 32.11 -8.03
C SER A 11 7.30 31.28 -9.32
N PRO A 12 8.06 30.17 -9.25
CA PRO A 12 8.30 29.30 -10.41
C PRO A 12 7.00 28.85 -11.10
N ASN A 13 5.94 28.58 -10.33
CA ASN A 13 4.62 28.23 -10.87
C ASN A 13 3.95 29.39 -11.62
N THR A 14 4.10 30.63 -11.13
CA THR A 14 3.55 31.80 -11.83
C THR A 14 4.27 32.01 -13.16
N ARG A 15 5.61 31.89 -13.16
CA ARG A 15 6.43 31.93 -14.36
C ARG A 15 6.02 30.83 -15.34
N LEU A 16 5.79 29.61 -14.84
CA LEU A 16 5.35 28.47 -15.65
C LEU A 16 3.98 28.71 -16.28
N ARG A 17 2.99 29.13 -15.49
CA ARG A 17 1.64 29.44 -15.99
C ARG A 17 1.69 30.53 -17.05
N ARG A 18 2.55 31.55 -16.89
CA ARG A 18 2.78 32.60 -17.90
C ARG A 18 3.43 32.04 -19.16
N GLN A 19 4.45 31.18 -19.04
CA GLN A 19 5.10 30.54 -20.19
C GLN A 19 4.18 29.58 -20.93
N ALA A 20 3.41 28.76 -20.22
CA ALA A 20 2.42 27.87 -20.79
C ALA A 20 1.30 28.63 -21.50
N ALA A 21 0.81 29.74 -20.91
CA ALA A 21 -0.15 30.63 -21.55
C ALA A 21 0.42 31.27 -22.82
N ALA A 22 1.68 31.72 -22.79
CA ALA A 22 2.37 32.26 -23.97
C ALA A 22 2.56 31.22 -25.08
N ARG A 23 2.90 29.96 -24.73
CA ARG A 23 3.01 28.85 -25.69
C ARG A 23 1.66 28.50 -26.31
N ARG A 24 0.58 28.42 -25.52
CA ARG A 24 -0.78 28.20 -26.03
C ARG A 24 -1.22 29.33 -26.96
N ALA A 25 -0.93 30.58 -26.61
CA ALA A 25 -1.19 31.73 -27.48
C ALA A 25 -0.42 31.61 -28.81
N ALA A 26 0.86 31.23 -28.77
CA ALA A 26 1.67 31.02 -29.98
C ALA A 26 1.16 29.86 -30.85
N GLN A 27 0.75 28.74 -30.25
CA GLN A 27 0.17 27.60 -30.97
C GLN A 27 -1.20 27.92 -31.58
N SER A 28 -2.03 28.69 -30.89
CA SER A 28 -3.31 29.17 -31.45
C SER A 28 -3.11 30.11 -32.64
N ALA A 29 -2.03 30.90 -32.65
CA ALA A 29 -1.68 31.76 -33.77
C ALA A 29 -1.14 30.98 -34.99
N SER A 30 -0.48 29.83 -34.79
CA SER A 30 0.01 28.98 -35.89
C SER A 30 -1.04 28.03 -36.48
N SER A 31 -2.19 27.85 -35.82
CA SER A 31 -3.23 26.88 -36.22
C SER A 31 -4.26 27.43 -37.23
N ALA A 32 -4.17 28.72 -37.60
CA ALA A 32 -5.16 29.39 -38.46
C ALA A 32 -4.98 29.13 -39.98
N GLY A 33 -4.03 28.28 -40.39
CA GLY A 33 -3.80 27.95 -41.80
C GLY A 33 -3.45 26.48 -41.99
N GLY A 34 -4.45 25.61 -42.14
CA GLY A 34 -4.21 24.17 -42.21
C GLY A 34 -5.40 23.35 -42.67
N SER A 35 -5.72 23.47 -43.96
CA SER A 35 -6.36 22.49 -44.84
C SER A 35 -6.66 21.09 -44.25
N SER A 36 -7.95 20.76 -44.20
CA SER A 36 -8.52 19.42 -44.00
C SER A 36 -7.94 18.35 -44.93
N THR A 37 -7.50 17.22 -44.37
CA THR A 37 -7.31 15.95 -45.09
C THR A 37 -8.09 14.83 -44.38
N PRO A 38 -8.91 14.03 -45.08
CA PRO A 38 -9.61 12.90 -44.49
C PRO A 38 -8.90 11.57 -44.79
N GLY A 39 -8.99 10.64 -43.84
CA GLY A 39 -8.91 9.21 -44.12
C GLY A 39 -7.70 8.50 -43.51
N SER A 40 -7.94 7.77 -42.42
CA SER A 40 -7.17 6.57 -42.10
C SER A 40 -8.13 5.38 -42.01
N PRO A 41 -7.86 4.25 -42.70
CA PRO A 41 -8.71 3.08 -42.67
C PRO A 41 -8.50 2.27 -41.38
N ALA A 42 -9.57 1.59 -40.98
CA ALA A 42 -9.64 0.74 -39.81
C ALA A 42 -8.65 -0.43 -39.90
N VAL A 43 -7.96 -0.70 -38.80
CA VAL A 43 -7.10 -1.87 -38.59
C VAL A 43 -7.99 -3.10 -38.32
N PRO A 44 -7.77 -4.25 -38.99
CA PRO A 44 -8.51 -5.48 -38.70
C PRO A 44 -8.12 -6.08 -37.35
N ILE A 45 -9.13 -6.44 -36.56
CA ILE A 45 -8.97 -7.16 -35.29
C ILE A 45 -8.72 -8.64 -35.59
N ASP A 46 -7.60 -9.17 -35.10
CA ASP A 46 -7.17 -10.56 -35.22
C ASP A 46 -7.92 -11.46 -34.19
N PRO A 47 -8.63 -12.54 -34.62
CA PRO A 47 -9.43 -13.37 -33.72
C PRO A 47 -8.73 -14.69 -33.34
N VAL A 48 -7.45 -14.65 -32.93
CA VAL A 48 -6.73 -15.86 -32.44
C VAL A 48 -6.43 -15.73 -30.95
N LEU A 49 -7.46 -15.84 -30.12
CA LEU A 49 -7.34 -16.01 -28.67
C LEU A 49 -8.56 -16.75 -28.11
N ARG A 50 -8.80 -17.97 -28.63
CA ARG A 50 -9.65 -18.97 -27.98
C ARG A 50 -8.76 -20.15 -27.60
N GLY A 51 -8.37 -20.20 -26.33
CA GLY A 51 -7.75 -21.39 -25.74
C GLY A 51 -8.72 -22.57 -25.72
N PRO A 52 -8.21 -23.81 -25.65
CA PRO A 52 -9.02 -25.01 -25.77
C PRO A 52 -9.92 -25.19 -24.56
N ALA A 53 -11.22 -25.33 -24.83
CA ALA A 53 -12.21 -25.79 -23.88
C ALA A 53 -11.82 -27.18 -23.35
N GLY A 54 -11.91 -27.35 -22.04
CA GLY A 54 -11.59 -28.58 -21.34
C GLY A 54 -12.36 -29.78 -21.89
N GLN A 55 -11.62 -30.82 -22.25
CA GLN A 55 -12.15 -32.15 -22.49
C GLN A 55 -12.66 -32.74 -21.16
N PRO A 56 -13.92 -33.19 -21.05
CA PRO A 56 -14.32 -34.12 -20.02
C PRO A 56 -13.69 -35.49 -20.31
N SER A 57 -13.05 -36.08 -19.29
CA SER A 57 -12.45 -37.40 -19.31
C SER A 57 -13.40 -38.47 -19.87
N ALA A 58 -12.88 -39.23 -20.84
CA ALA A 58 -13.53 -40.41 -21.37
C ALA A 58 -13.74 -41.46 -20.26
N LEU A 59 -15.00 -41.85 -20.10
CA LEU A 59 -15.42 -43.03 -19.36
C LEU A 59 -14.78 -44.27 -19.99
N GLN A 60 -13.96 -44.97 -19.20
CA GLN A 60 -13.48 -46.31 -19.58
C GLN A 60 -14.67 -47.30 -19.54
N PRO A 61 -14.85 -48.12 -20.58
CA PRO A 61 -15.80 -49.22 -20.54
C PRO A 61 -15.21 -50.36 -19.70
N THR A 62 -15.86 -50.66 -18.58
CA THR A 62 -15.58 -51.87 -17.80
C THR A 62 -15.93 -53.11 -18.62
N THR A 63 -14.91 -53.94 -18.82
CA THR A 63 -14.96 -55.27 -19.42
C THR A 63 -16.01 -56.15 -18.75
N VAL A 64 -16.85 -56.74 -19.59
CA VAL A 64 -17.82 -57.78 -19.24
C VAL A 64 -17.05 -59.09 -19.10
N GLU A 65 -16.87 -59.57 -17.86
CA GLU A 65 -16.49 -60.96 -17.60
C GLU A 65 -17.71 -61.74 -17.11
N ASN A 66 -18.09 -62.70 -17.93
CA ASN A 66 -19.12 -63.69 -17.67
C ASN A 66 -18.58 -64.81 -16.77
N ASN A 67 -19.51 -65.34 -15.98
CA ASN A 67 -19.51 -66.67 -15.35
C ASN A 67 -18.55 -66.93 -14.19
N THR A 68 -19.12 -67.09 -13.00
CA THR A 68 -19.54 -68.43 -12.58
C THR A 68 -20.52 -68.37 -11.42
N ASP A 69 -21.58 -69.13 -11.63
CA ASP A 69 -22.65 -69.47 -10.73
C ASP A 69 -22.09 -70.12 -9.45
N ASN A 70 -22.18 -69.41 -8.33
CA ASN A 70 -21.92 -69.96 -7.01
C ASN A 70 -22.75 -69.20 -5.97
N HIS A 71 -23.89 -69.80 -5.62
CA HIS A 71 -24.66 -69.59 -4.40
C HIS A 71 -24.55 -68.20 -3.73
N ARG A 72 -25.17 -67.18 -4.34
CA ARG A 72 -25.59 -65.98 -3.61
C ARG A 72 -26.67 -66.36 -2.61
N ARG A 73 -26.26 -66.88 -1.44
CA ARG A 73 -27.02 -66.70 -0.20
C ARG A 73 -27.30 -65.21 -0.13
N ARG A 74 -28.56 -64.81 -0.33
CA ARG A 74 -29.07 -63.49 0.06
C ARG A 74 -28.70 -63.33 1.52
N ARG A 75 -27.53 -62.74 1.80
CA ARG A 75 -27.23 -62.19 3.12
C ARG A 75 -28.31 -61.14 3.28
N ARG A 76 -29.38 -61.51 3.98
CA ARG A 76 -30.35 -60.56 4.52
C ARG A 76 -29.48 -59.47 5.13
N SER A 77 -29.52 -58.29 4.55
CA SER A 77 -28.92 -57.11 5.15
C SER A 77 -29.33 -57.15 6.61
N PRO A 78 -28.37 -57.16 7.57
CA PRO A 78 -28.72 -57.18 8.98
C PRO A 78 -29.77 -56.09 9.17
N SER A 79 -30.91 -56.49 9.74
CA SER A 79 -32.00 -55.58 10.06
C SER A 79 -31.38 -54.34 10.72
N PRO A 80 -31.73 -53.11 10.31
CA PRO A 80 -31.20 -51.90 10.93
C PRO A 80 -31.24 -52.08 12.44
N GLU A 81 -30.09 -51.95 13.10
CA GLU A 81 -30.04 -52.07 14.55
C GLU A 81 -31.11 -51.16 15.15
N PRO A 82 -31.90 -51.65 16.10
CA PRO A 82 -32.94 -50.84 16.73
C PRO A 82 -32.29 -49.58 17.31
N TYR A 83 -32.94 -48.44 17.05
CA TYR A 83 -32.48 -47.13 17.49
C TYR A 83 -32.12 -47.16 18.99
N ARG A 84 -30.84 -46.94 19.30
CA ARG A 84 -30.33 -46.86 20.66
C ARG A 84 -30.29 -45.40 21.12
N ASP A 85 -31.21 -45.07 22.01
CA ASP A 85 -31.22 -43.81 22.74
C ASP A 85 -30.02 -43.76 23.71
N LEU A 86 -29.19 -42.72 23.59
CA LEU A 86 -28.01 -42.53 24.44
C LEU A 86 -28.29 -41.56 25.60
N THR A 87 -29.52 -41.08 25.77
CA THR A 87 -29.93 -40.16 26.84
C THR A 87 -29.48 -40.63 28.25
N PRO A 88 -29.57 -41.92 28.62
CA PRO A 88 -29.08 -42.37 29.94
C PRO A 88 -27.58 -42.14 30.14
N GLN A 89 -26.78 -42.33 29.08
CA GLN A 89 -25.33 -42.12 29.11
C GLN A 89 -25.00 -40.63 29.18
N ALA A 90 -25.73 -39.79 28.44
CA ALA A 90 -25.60 -38.35 28.51
C ALA A 90 -25.92 -37.83 29.92
N ASN A 91 -27.01 -38.30 30.54
CA ASN A 91 -27.36 -37.94 31.92
C ASN A 91 -26.29 -38.36 32.93
N GLN A 92 -25.65 -39.53 32.74
CA GLN A 92 -24.54 -39.97 33.58
C GLN A 92 -23.30 -39.07 33.42
N LEU A 93 -23.04 -38.55 32.22
CA LEU A 93 -21.95 -37.60 31.99
C LEU A 93 -22.26 -36.23 32.63
N LEU A 94 -23.51 -35.79 32.55
CA LEU A 94 -23.96 -34.51 33.12
C LEU A 94 -23.99 -34.51 34.66
N SER A 95 -24.19 -35.68 35.29
CA SER A 95 -24.18 -35.80 36.75
C SER A 95 -22.77 -35.81 37.36
N ASN A 96 -21.72 -35.82 36.53
CA ASN A 96 -20.34 -35.80 37.02
C ASN A 96 -19.93 -34.38 37.47
N PRO A 97 -19.71 -34.14 38.77
CA PRO A 97 -19.41 -32.81 39.30
C PRO A 97 -18.06 -32.26 38.80
N ASN A 98 -17.16 -33.13 38.36
CA ASN A 98 -15.81 -32.75 37.91
C ASN A 98 -15.76 -32.29 36.44
N LYS A 99 -16.87 -32.36 35.69
CA LYS A 99 -16.94 -31.99 34.27
C LYS A 99 -18.15 -31.10 33.98
N ARG A 100 -18.17 -29.91 34.58
CA ARG A 100 -19.21 -28.92 34.30
C ARG A 100 -19.09 -28.43 32.86
N LEU A 101 -20.12 -28.72 32.06
CA LEU A 101 -20.25 -28.18 30.71
C LEU A 101 -20.57 -26.68 30.76
N LYS A 102 -20.27 -25.97 29.66
CA LYS A 102 -20.67 -24.57 29.49
C LYS A 102 -22.21 -24.45 29.44
N ALA A 103 -22.73 -23.27 29.76
CA ALA A 103 -24.16 -22.98 29.64
C ALA A 103 -24.64 -23.27 28.19
N GLY A 104 -25.78 -23.94 28.04
CA GLY A 104 -26.31 -24.41 26.75
C GLY A 104 -25.85 -25.80 26.33
N SER A 105 -24.57 -26.15 26.55
CA SER A 105 -23.99 -27.43 26.06
C SER A 105 -24.60 -28.70 26.67
N ALA A 106 -25.25 -28.59 27.83
CA ALA A 106 -26.00 -29.69 28.42
C ALA A 106 -27.29 -30.03 27.64
N SER A 107 -27.96 -29.01 27.10
CA SER A 107 -29.12 -29.19 26.21
C SER A 107 -28.68 -29.83 24.90
N ASP A 108 -27.61 -29.31 24.30
CA ASP A 108 -27.06 -29.82 23.04
C ASP A 108 -26.62 -31.28 23.16
N LEU A 109 -26.01 -31.67 24.28
CA LEU A 109 -25.61 -33.06 24.53
C LEU A 109 -26.81 -34.00 24.63
N LEU A 110 -27.90 -33.55 25.27
CA LEU A 110 -29.13 -34.34 25.36
C LEU A 110 -29.86 -34.43 24.02
N GLU A 111 -29.89 -33.34 23.26
CA GLU A 111 -30.42 -33.34 21.89
C GLU A 111 -29.63 -34.30 21.00
N PHE A 112 -28.30 -34.23 21.04
CA PHE A 112 -27.43 -35.16 20.34
C PHE A 112 -27.68 -36.62 20.76
N ALA A 113 -27.84 -36.89 22.06
CA ALA A 113 -28.06 -38.23 22.58
C ALA A 113 -29.40 -38.85 22.12
N ARG A 114 -30.42 -38.00 21.91
CA ARG A 114 -31.76 -38.35 21.39
C ARG A 114 -31.83 -38.40 19.86
N ALA A 115 -30.80 -37.94 19.16
CA ALA A 115 -30.78 -37.96 17.71
C ALA A 115 -30.47 -39.37 17.17
N ARG A 116 -31.03 -39.69 15.99
CA ARG A 116 -30.74 -40.92 15.26
C ARG A 116 -29.25 -40.99 14.86
N PRO A 117 -28.66 -42.19 14.68
CA PRO A 117 -27.23 -42.34 14.40
C PRO A 117 -26.72 -41.53 13.20
N ASP A 118 -27.49 -41.47 12.12
CA ASP A 118 -27.24 -40.68 10.92
C ASP A 118 -27.25 -39.17 11.22
N VAL A 119 -28.25 -38.70 11.97
CA VAL A 119 -28.34 -37.30 12.40
C VAL A 119 -27.20 -36.94 13.35
N ARG A 120 -26.84 -37.83 14.28
CA ARG A 120 -25.67 -37.64 15.16
C ARG A 120 -24.38 -37.49 14.36
N LEU A 121 -24.18 -38.29 13.32
CA LEU A 121 -23.00 -38.16 12.47
C LEU A 121 -22.96 -36.79 11.77
N MET A 122 -24.08 -36.30 11.26
CA MET A 122 -24.17 -34.96 10.68
C MET A 122 -23.92 -33.85 11.71
N LEU A 123 -24.50 -33.95 12.90
CA LEU A 123 -24.28 -32.99 14.00
C LEU A 123 -22.81 -32.98 14.45
N LEU A 124 -22.17 -34.15 14.50
CA LEU A 124 -20.74 -34.27 14.82
C LEU A 124 -19.88 -33.62 13.74
N TYR A 125 -20.17 -33.89 12.47
CA TYR A 125 -19.46 -33.27 11.35
C TYR A 125 -19.63 -31.75 11.35
N HIS A 126 -20.85 -31.26 11.55
CA HIS A 126 -21.13 -29.82 11.69
C HIS A 126 -20.36 -29.20 12.87
N SER A 127 -20.34 -29.85 14.03
CA SER A 127 -19.60 -29.37 15.20
C SER A 127 -18.09 -29.35 14.97
N LEU A 128 -17.57 -30.32 14.20
CA LEU A 128 -16.16 -30.38 13.82
C LEU A 128 -15.79 -29.22 12.88
N LEU A 129 -16.63 -28.93 11.89
CA LEU A 129 -16.47 -27.75 11.02
C LEU A 129 -16.51 -26.45 11.84
N GLN A 130 -17.49 -26.28 12.73
CA GLN A 130 -17.54 -25.10 13.61
C GLN A 130 -16.29 -24.96 14.50
N ALA A 131 -15.75 -26.08 14.99
CA ALA A 131 -14.53 -26.07 15.80
C ALA A 131 -13.30 -25.72 14.96
N GLU A 132 -13.26 -26.15 13.69
CA GLU A 132 -12.23 -25.77 12.73
C GLU A 132 -12.31 -24.29 12.38
N ASP A 133 -13.52 -23.77 12.08
CA ASP A 133 -13.76 -22.35 11.83
C ASP A 133 -13.32 -21.49 13.03
N LYS A 134 -13.72 -21.86 14.26
CA LYS A 134 -13.28 -21.16 15.49
C LYS A 134 -11.77 -21.22 15.71
N LYS A 135 -11.11 -22.33 15.33
CA LYS A 135 -9.65 -22.43 15.38
C LYS A 135 -9.00 -21.50 14.36
N GLN A 136 -9.54 -21.42 13.15
CA GLN A 136 -9.06 -20.48 12.15
C GLN A 136 -9.23 -19.03 12.64
N ASP A 137 -10.40 -18.67 13.17
CA ASP A 137 -10.65 -17.32 13.72
C ASP A 137 -9.68 -16.96 14.86
N THR A 138 -9.45 -17.87 15.81
CA THR A 138 -8.52 -17.65 16.93
C THR A 138 -7.05 -17.53 16.49
N ILE A 139 -6.63 -18.29 15.47
CA ILE A 139 -5.29 -18.15 14.87
C ILE A 139 -5.14 -16.76 14.23
N VAL A 140 -6.20 -16.25 13.60
CA VAL A 140 -6.20 -14.94 12.95
C VAL A 140 -6.14 -13.79 13.96
N ASP A 141 -6.85 -13.92 15.09
CA ASP A 141 -6.81 -12.92 16.16
C ASP A 141 -5.44 -12.87 16.85
N THR A 142 -4.80 -14.03 17.06
CA THR A 142 -3.49 -14.14 17.71
C THR A 142 -2.29 -13.83 16.81
N TRP A 143 -2.49 -13.70 15.50
CA TRP A 143 -1.39 -13.35 14.59
C TRP A 143 -0.82 -11.97 14.90
N THR A 144 0.48 -11.93 15.21
CA THR A 144 1.28 -10.72 15.37
C THR A 144 2.19 -10.54 14.17
N MET A 145 2.31 -9.30 13.69
CA MET A 145 3.18 -8.98 12.57
C MET A 145 4.66 -9.15 12.94
N PRO A 146 5.43 -9.98 12.23
CA PRO A 146 6.87 -10.13 12.46
C PRO A 146 7.60 -8.79 12.31
N GLU A 147 8.65 -8.56 13.11
CA GLU A 147 9.40 -7.29 13.08
C GLU A 147 10.07 -7.04 11.73
N ASP A 148 10.68 -8.07 11.13
CA ASP A 148 11.26 -7.98 9.79
C ASP A 148 10.25 -7.49 8.74
N LEU A 149 8.96 -7.89 8.85
CA LEU A 149 7.92 -7.42 7.95
C LEU A 149 7.58 -5.95 8.20
N LYS A 150 7.57 -5.52 9.46
CA LYS A 150 7.37 -4.11 9.82
C LYS A 150 8.48 -3.22 9.28
N ASP A 151 9.73 -3.64 9.43
CA ASP A 151 10.91 -2.92 8.92
C ASP A 151 10.88 -2.83 7.40
N ASN A 152 10.57 -3.94 6.72
CA ASN A 152 10.39 -3.95 5.27
C ASN A 152 9.27 -3.01 4.80
N ILE A 153 8.12 -3.02 5.50
CA ILE A 153 7.02 -2.09 5.21
C ILE A 153 7.49 -0.63 5.38
N ALA A 154 8.17 -0.32 6.49
CA ALA A 154 8.64 1.02 6.78
C ALA A 154 9.65 1.51 5.73
N MET A 155 10.60 0.67 5.34
CA MET A 155 11.57 0.93 4.28
C MET A 155 10.88 1.16 2.94
N LEU A 156 9.96 0.27 2.52
CA LEU A 156 9.26 0.41 1.23
C LEU A 156 8.39 1.66 1.18
N ILE A 157 7.67 1.98 2.26
CA ILE A 157 6.87 3.21 2.36
C ILE A 157 7.75 4.43 2.22
N PHE A 158 8.88 4.44 2.93
CA PHE A 158 9.81 5.54 2.86
C PHE A 158 10.40 5.68 1.44
N ALA A 159 10.81 4.58 0.82
CA ALA A 159 11.33 4.54 -0.53
C ALA A 159 10.31 5.08 -1.56
N VAL A 160 9.04 4.65 -1.47
CA VAL A 160 7.96 5.15 -2.34
C VAL A 160 7.71 6.63 -2.13
N LEU A 161 7.66 7.11 -0.88
CA LEU A 161 7.47 8.53 -0.56
C LEU A 161 8.66 9.40 -1.01
N ALA A 162 9.87 8.84 -1.01
CA ALA A 162 11.09 9.50 -1.47
C ALA A 162 11.25 9.41 -3.01
N SER A 163 10.46 8.55 -3.67
CA SER A 163 10.57 8.34 -5.11
C SER A 163 10.38 9.64 -5.89
N PRO A 164 11.24 9.94 -6.89
CA PRO A 164 11.11 11.15 -7.69
C PRO A 164 9.88 11.14 -8.61
N VAL A 165 9.38 9.96 -8.96
CA VAL A 165 8.32 9.76 -9.98
C VAL A 165 6.92 9.61 -9.39
N ILE A 166 6.78 9.61 -8.06
CA ILE A 166 5.46 9.54 -7.42
C ILE A 166 4.61 10.74 -7.86
N THR A 167 3.37 10.50 -8.31
CA THR A 167 2.50 11.58 -8.82
C THR A 167 1.63 12.20 -7.73
N THR A 168 1.43 11.47 -6.62
CA THR A 168 0.62 11.91 -5.48
C THR A 168 1.14 11.31 -4.18
N TYR A 169 1.20 12.11 -3.12
CA TYR A 169 1.46 11.64 -1.76
C TYR A 169 0.20 11.10 -1.05
N ARG A 170 -0.96 11.20 -1.71
CA ARG A 170 -2.28 10.78 -1.22
C ARG A 170 -2.77 9.58 -2.00
N ASN A 171 -3.52 8.71 -1.31
CA ASN A 171 -4.24 7.56 -1.84
C ASN A 171 -3.31 6.60 -2.61
N SER A 172 -3.73 5.35 -2.81
CA SER A 172 -2.98 4.35 -3.61
C SER A 172 -1.59 3.88 -3.07
N LEU A 173 -1.08 4.45 -1.97
CA LEU A 173 0.12 3.93 -1.29
C LEU A 173 -0.07 2.47 -0.83
N ILE A 174 -1.24 2.14 -0.26
CA ILE A 174 -1.51 0.78 0.23
C ILE A 174 -1.42 -0.26 -0.91
N PRO A 175 -2.15 -0.14 -2.03
CA PRO A 175 -2.00 -1.04 -3.18
C PRO A 175 -0.55 -1.20 -3.66
N THR A 176 0.19 -0.10 -3.79
CA THR A 176 1.57 -0.13 -4.28
C THR A 176 2.50 -0.85 -3.32
N ILE A 177 2.42 -0.54 -2.02
CA ILE A 177 3.23 -1.23 -1.01
C ILE A 177 2.86 -2.71 -0.93
N MET A 178 1.57 -3.05 -1.01
CA MET A 178 1.14 -4.45 -1.05
C MET A 178 1.66 -5.18 -2.29
N GLY A 179 1.70 -4.52 -3.45
CA GLY A 179 2.32 -5.05 -4.67
C GLY A 179 3.82 -5.30 -4.48
N LEU A 180 4.55 -4.32 -3.96
CA LEU A 180 5.97 -4.42 -3.67
C LEU A 180 6.28 -5.54 -2.66
N LEU A 181 5.47 -5.69 -1.60
CA LEU A 181 5.63 -6.78 -0.63
C LEU A 181 5.44 -8.16 -1.27
N ARG A 182 4.50 -8.32 -2.20
CA ARG A 182 4.33 -9.61 -2.92
C ARG A 182 5.55 -9.96 -3.76
N HIS A 183 6.22 -8.97 -4.33
CA HIS A 183 7.39 -9.19 -5.19
C HIS A 183 8.72 -9.27 -4.41
N HIS A 184 8.85 -8.54 -3.30
CA HIS A 184 10.11 -8.38 -2.56
C HIS A 184 10.00 -8.74 -1.08
N GLY A 185 8.90 -8.36 -0.45
CA GLY A 185 8.74 -8.43 0.98
C GLY A 185 8.00 -9.67 1.44
N ARG A 186 8.61 -10.86 1.25
CA ARG A 186 8.26 -12.19 1.83
C ARG A 186 6.89 -12.25 2.51
N LEU A 187 5.81 -11.94 1.78
CA LEU A 187 4.48 -11.94 2.37
C LEU A 187 4.13 -13.43 2.57
N PRO A 188 3.85 -13.91 3.79
CA PRO A 188 3.52 -15.30 3.99
C PRO A 188 2.36 -15.71 3.08
N GLU A 189 2.54 -16.77 2.31
CA GLU A 189 1.46 -17.32 1.48
C GLU A 189 0.30 -17.78 2.38
N GLY A 190 -0.93 -17.54 1.94
CA GLY A 190 -2.12 -17.97 2.69
C GLY A 190 -2.49 -17.12 3.90
N LEU A 191 -2.01 -15.88 4.00
CA LEU A 191 -2.48 -14.95 5.04
C LEU A 191 -4.00 -14.78 4.98
N ALA A 192 -4.65 -15.03 6.12
CA ALA A 192 -6.07 -14.77 6.29
C ALA A 192 -6.41 -13.29 6.08
N MET A 193 -7.68 -13.02 5.71
CA MET A 193 -8.17 -11.67 5.44
C MET A 193 -7.96 -10.69 6.60
N ALA A 194 -8.06 -11.12 7.87
CA ALA A 194 -7.85 -10.21 8.99
C ALA A 194 -6.37 -9.86 9.22
N SER A 195 -5.43 -10.76 8.92
CA SER A 195 -3.99 -10.43 8.91
C SER A 195 -3.67 -9.39 7.85
N MET A 196 -4.33 -9.49 6.68
CA MET A 196 -4.23 -8.48 5.62
C MET A 196 -4.79 -7.13 6.06
N LYS A 197 -5.88 -7.10 6.84
CA LYS A 197 -6.41 -5.87 7.45
C LYS A 197 -5.38 -5.23 8.39
N LYS A 198 -4.77 -6.03 9.29
CA LYS A 198 -3.68 -5.57 10.19
C LYS A 198 -2.51 -4.97 9.41
N ILE A 199 -2.10 -5.60 8.30
CA ILE A 199 -1.03 -5.10 7.42
C ILE A 199 -1.41 -3.75 6.80
N ARG A 200 -2.62 -3.61 6.24
CA ARG A 200 -3.08 -2.34 5.66
C ARG A 200 -3.13 -1.21 6.69
N THR A 201 -3.64 -1.47 7.89
CA THR A 201 -3.65 -0.51 8.99
C THR A 201 -2.22 -0.09 9.37
N TYR A 202 -1.30 -1.05 9.45
CA TYR A 202 0.11 -0.76 9.73
C TYR A 202 0.77 0.07 8.62
N ILE A 203 0.50 -0.24 7.35
CA ILE A 203 0.98 0.56 6.21
C ILE A 203 0.48 2.00 6.32
N SER A 204 -0.81 2.20 6.59
CA SER A 204 -1.40 3.54 6.71
C SER A 204 -0.75 4.36 7.83
N ARG A 205 -0.67 3.80 9.05
CA ARG A 205 0.00 4.44 10.19
C ARG A 205 1.46 4.78 9.89
N THR A 206 2.17 3.84 9.28
CA THR A 206 3.60 4.03 8.95
C THR A 206 3.78 5.09 7.87
N ALA A 207 2.91 5.16 6.87
CA ALA A 207 2.92 6.22 5.86
C ALA A 207 2.71 7.60 6.47
N THR A 208 1.75 7.74 7.40
CA THR A 208 1.54 8.99 8.14
C THR A 208 2.77 9.38 8.97
N ASN A 209 3.39 8.44 9.66
CA ASN A 209 4.63 8.68 10.42
C ASN A 209 5.80 9.10 9.52
N GLN A 210 5.99 8.43 8.38
CA GLN A 210 7.09 8.74 7.45
C GLN A 210 6.88 10.09 6.77
N ARG A 211 5.64 10.40 6.36
CA ARG A 211 5.26 11.74 5.90
C ARG A 211 5.60 12.79 6.96
N SER A 212 5.22 12.60 8.23
CA SER A 212 5.58 13.53 9.30
C SER A 212 7.10 13.68 9.48
N SER A 213 7.86 12.58 9.39
CA SER A 213 9.33 12.58 9.41
C SER A 213 9.94 13.39 8.26
N ILE A 214 9.47 13.17 7.02
CA ILE A 214 9.92 13.91 5.83
C ILE A 214 9.61 15.40 6.00
N LYS A 215 8.39 15.75 6.44
CA LYS A 215 7.98 17.14 6.69
C LYS A 215 8.88 17.81 7.73
N LYS A 216 9.12 17.16 8.88
CA LYS A 216 10.00 17.67 9.94
C LYS A 216 11.41 17.92 9.43
N LYS A 217 12.00 16.96 8.70
CA LYS A 217 13.35 17.07 8.13
C LYS A 217 13.44 18.14 7.04
N ALA A 218 12.44 18.25 6.17
CA ALA A 218 12.35 19.34 5.18
C ALA A 218 12.15 20.72 5.84
N CYS A 219 11.56 20.75 7.04
CA CYS A 219 11.35 21.95 7.84
C CYS A 219 12.58 22.41 8.61
N LEU A 220 13.70 21.66 8.60
CA LEU A 220 14.95 22.07 9.26
C LEU A 220 15.48 23.36 8.62
N ARG A 221 14.86 24.48 9.01
CA ARG A 221 15.32 25.84 8.81
C ARG A 221 16.61 25.92 9.59
N SER A 222 17.64 26.41 8.92
CA SER A 222 18.70 27.35 9.32
C SER A 222 18.83 27.91 10.78
N SER A 223 18.06 27.44 11.76
CA SER A 223 17.98 27.89 13.15
C SER A 223 19.24 27.58 13.96
N ILE A 224 20.10 26.66 13.51
CA ILE A 224 21.28 26.25 14.28
C ILE A 224 22.51 26.38 13.41
N LYS A 225 23.05 27.61 13.32
CA LYS A 225 24.44 27.98 12.93
C LYS A 225 25.05 27.36 11.65
N GLY A 226 24.29 26.62 10.85
CA GLY A 226 24.75 25.89 9.68
C GLY A 226 23.71 25.96 8.57
N LYS A 227 24.16 26.29 7.36
CA LYS A 227 23.34 26.22 6.16
C LYS A 227 23.09 24.73 5.84
N TRP A 228 21.86 24.26 6.07
CA TRP A 228 21.49 22.89 5.76
C TRP A 228 21.32 22.71 4.25
N HIS A 229 22.32 22.07 3.65
CA HIS A 229 22.33 21.69 2.25
C HIS A 229 21.25 20.64 1.96
N ILE A 230 20.54 20.76 0.84
CA ILE A 230 19.51 19.80 0.43
C ILE A 230 20.03 18.36 0.37
N THR A 231 21.30 18.16 -0.03
CA THR A 231 21.91 16.82 -0.01
C THR A 231 22.15 16.30 1.40
N LYS A 232 22.47 17.16 2.37
CA LYS A 232 22.62 16.72 3.76
C LYS A 232 21.25 16.31 4.33
N LEU A 233 20.18 17.03 3.96
CA LEU A 233 18.82 16.64 4.29
C LEU A 233 18.46 15.29 3.66
N ALA A 234 18.80 15.06 2.40
CA ALA A 234 18.59 13.79 1.72
C ALA A 234 19.38 12.65 2.39
N GLN A 235 20.66 12.85 2.73
CA GLN A 235 21.46 11.87 3.46
C GLN A 235 20.85 11.55 4.83
N LEU A 236 20.41 12.56 5.59
CA LEU A 236 19.71 12.34 6.86
C LEU A 236 18.38 11.61 6.69
N LEU A 237 17.68 11.85 5.58
CA LEU A 237 16.46 11.13 5.24
C LEU A 237 16.76 9.66 4.96
N LEU A 238 17.74 9.37 4.10
CA LEU A 238 18.12 8.03 3.70
C LEU A 238 18.95 7.26 4.74
N ALA A 239 19.39 7.89 5.84
CA ALA A 239 20.17 7.22 6.89
C ALA A 239 19.47 5.98 7.49
N LYS A 240 18.13 5.90 7.40
CA LYS A 240 17.33 4.74 7.83
C LYS A 240 17.06 3.70 6.74
N ALA A 241 17.55 3.93 5.53
CA ALA A 241 17.32 3.10 4.35
C ALA A 241 18.65 2.98 3.57
N PRO A 242 19.59 2.15 4.05
CA PRO A 242 20.95 2.07 3.49
C PRO A 242 20.97 1.59 2.04
N ASP A 243 19.93 0.88 1.60
CA ASP A 243 19.80 0.39 0.22
C ASP A 243 19.34 1.46 -0.78
N LEU A 244 19.01 2.67 -0.29
CA LEU A 244 18.62 3.81 -1.10
C LEU A 244 19.77 4.79 -1.26
N GLN A 245 20.03 5.19 -2.49
CA GLN A 245 21.06 6.17 -2.83
C GLN A 245 20.46 7.54 -3.12
N VAL A 246 21.23 8.58 -2.82
CA VAL A 246 20.84 9.97 -3.10
C VAL A 246 21.01 10.26 -4.60
N THR A 247 19.90 10.51 -5.28
CA THR A 247 19.88 10.89 -6.70
C THR A 247 19.56 12.37 -6.87
N SER A 248 19.90 12.95 -8.03
CA SER A 248 19.48 14.31 -8.37
C SER A 248 17.96 14.47 -8.35
N ALA A 249 17.23 13.44 -8.75
CA ALA A 249 15.77 13.47 -8.80
C ALA A 249 15.15 13.50 -7.39
N LEU A 250 15.71 12.75 -6.44
CA LEU A 250 15.34 12.84 -5.02
C LEU A 250 15.60 14.25 -4.46
N LEU A 251 16.75 14.86 -4.74
CA LEU A 251 17.06 16.21 -4.28
C LEU A 251 16.05 17.23 -4.80
N THR A 252 15.74 17.15 -6.09
CA THR A 252 14.70 17.94 -6.73
C THR A 252 13.35 17.80 -6.04
N ARG A 253 12.99 16.57 -5.66
CA ARG A 253 11.74 16.28 -4.97
C ARG A 253 11.69 16.91 -3.58
N LEU A 254 12.76 16.80 -2.81
CA LEU A 254 12.86 17.40 -1.49
C LEU A 254 12.85 18.93 -1.55
N ALA A 255 13.52 19.52 -2.54
CA ALA A 255 13.50 20.96 -2.77
C ALA A 255 12.07 21.45 -3.07
N PHE A 256 11.30 20.70 -3.88
CA PHE A 256 9.89 20.99 -4.10
C PHE A 256 9.06 20.94 -2.80
N ILE A 257 9.18 19.88 -1.99
CA ILE A 257 8.44 19.77 -0.71
C ILE A 257 8.78 20.94 0.20
N ARG A 258 10.06 21.26 0.33
CA ARG A 258 10.56 22.36 1.15
C ARG A 258 10.06 23.72 0.64
N PHE A 259 10.02 23.92 -0.68
CA PHE A 259 9.42 25.12 -1.26
C PHE A 259 7.94 25.24 -0.89
N GLN A 260 7.16 24.15 -0.98
CA GLN A 260 5.75 24.18 -0.57
C GLN A 260 5.60 24.47 0.91
N LEU A 261 6.48 23.92 1.76
CA LEU A 261 6.44 24.17 3.19
C LEU A 261 6.69 25.64 3.55
N VAL A 262 7.58 26.32 2.81
CA VAL A 262 7.91 27.73 3.04
C VAL A 262 6.86 28.68 2.47
N ASN A 263 6.27 28.35 1.32
CA ASN A 263 5.43 29.28 0.56
C ASN A 263 3.93 28.98 0.63
N ALA A 264 3.51 27.82 1.16
CA ALA A 264 2.09 27.51 1.29
C ALA A 264 1.43 28.38 2.37
N PRO A 265 0.13 28.70 2.22
CA PRO A 265 -0.65 29.37 3.24
C PRO A 265 -0.58 28.65 4.59
N THR A 266 -0.55 29.40 5.69
CA THR A 266 -0.38 28.85 7.05
C THR A 266 -1.45 27.81 7.40
N ASP A 267 -2.68 27.95 6.90
CA ASP A 267 -3.77 27.00 7.07
C ASP A 267 -3.56 25.67 6.32
N LYS A 268 -2.76 25.68 5.25
CA LYS A 268 -2.37 24.49 4.48
C LYS A 268 -1.15 23.79 5.05
N VAL A 269 -0.26 24.53 5.71
CA VAL A 269 0.95 23.97 6.34
C VAL A 269 0.63 23.26 7.67
N LYS A 270 -0.43 23.66 8.36
CA LYS A 270 -0.82 23.10 9.66
C LYS A 270 -1.57 21.77 9.54
N GLY A 271 -1.28 20.86 10.46
CA GLY A 271 -1.91 19.54 10.56
C GLY A 271 -1.79 18.72 9.29
N ASP A 272 -2.88 18.00 8.99
CA ASP A 272 -2.93 16.98 7.93
C ASP A 272 -3.19 17.56 6.54
N LYS A 273 -3.37 18.87 6.43
CA LYS A 273 -3.64 19.57 5.16
C LYS A 273 -2.41 19.78 4.28
N PHE A 274 -1.21 19.50 4.79
CA PHE A 274 0.04 19.77 4.08
C PHE A 274 0.26 18.80 2.90
N TRP A 275 0.22 17.50 3.15
CA TRP A 275 0.40 16.48 2.11
C TRP A 275 -0.65 16.55 1.00
N PRO A 276 -1.94 16.78 1.34
CA PRO A 276 -2.94 17.26 0.40
C PRO A 276 -2.48 18.35 -0.55
N HIS A 277 -2.03 19.47 0.01
CA HIS A 277 -1.58 20.63 -0.75
C HIS A 277 -0.38 20.29 -1.64
N VAL A 278 0.57 19.50 -1.15
CA VAL A 278 1.74 19.05 -1.93
C VAL A 278 1.31 18.18 -3.11
N SER A 279 0.39 17.22 -2.91
CA SER A 279 -0.19 16.42 -4.00
C SER A 279 -0.90 17.28 -5.04
N ASP A 280 -1.78 18.19 -4.60
CA ASP A 280 -2.57 19.03 -5.50
C ASP A 280 -1.64 19.90 -6.37
N LYS A 281 -0.57 20.46 -5.76
CA LYS A 281 0.42 21.26 -6.49
C LYS A 281 1.25 20.46 -7.46
N LEU A 282 1.58 19.22 -7.10
CA LEU A 282 2.29 18.34 -7.99
C LEU A 282 1.44 17.96 -9.20
N GLN A 283 0.18 17.56 -8.97
CA GLN A 283 -0.74 17.23 -10.04
C GLN A 283 -1.02 18.43 -10.95
N GLU A 284 -1.11 19.64 -10.38
CA GLU A 284 -1.23 20.87 -11.15
C GLU A 284 -0.03 21.06 -12.08
N MET A 285 1.20 20.85 -11.60
CA MET A 285 2.41 20.95 -12.42
C MET A 285 2.45 19.87 -13.51
N THR A 286 2.14 18.62 -13.16
CA THR A 286 2.07 17.51 -14.12
C THR A 286 1.04 17.79 -15.21
N SER A 287 -0.12 18.37 -14.87
CA SER A 287 -1.17 18.73 -15.84
C SER A 287 -0.82 19.95 -16.69
N ALA A 288 0.06 20.83 -16.20
CA ALA A 288 0.50 22.03 -16.91
C ALA A 288 1.69 21.78 -17.84
N ALA A 289 2.50 20.75 -17.54
CA ALA A 289 3.66 20.37 -18.34
C ALA A 289 3.24 19.82 -19.70
N THR A 290 4.01 20.16 -20.75
CA THR A 290 3.73 19.69 -22.12
C THR A 290 4.21 18.25 -22.32
N ASP A 291 5.33 17.91 -21.71
CA ASP A 291 5.98 16.61 -21.74
C ASP A 291 6.78 16.37 -20.44
N GLU A 292 7.37 15.19 -20.32
CA GLU A 292 8.17 14.79 -19.15
C GLU A 292 9.44 15.65 -18.97
N ALA A 293 10.02 16.15 -20.07
CA ALA A 293 11.21 16.99 -20.03
C ALA A 293 10.89 18.39 -19.48
N ASP A 294 9.74 18.95 -19.86
CA ASP A 294 9.18 20.19 -19.35
C ASP A 294 8.94 20.05 -17.84
N LEU A 295 8.25 19.00 -17.40
CA LEU A 295 8.03 18.72 -15.97
C LEU A 295 9.35 18.60 -15.19
N SER A 296 10.30 17.84 -15.73
CA SER A 296 11.63 17.66 -15.13
C SER A 296 12.39 18.99 -15.01
N SER A 297 12.27 19.87 -16.01
CA SER A 297 12.83 21.22 -15.98
C SER A 297 12.19 22.10 -14.90
N VAL A 298 10.86 22.07 -14.76
CA VAL A 298 10.14 22.79 -13.69
C VAL A 298 10.62 22.31 -12.33
N LEU A 299 10.64 21.00 -12.13
CA LEU A 299 11.04 20.40 -10.87
C LEU A 299 12.49 20.79 -10.54
N LYS A 300 13.41 20.68 -11.50
CA LYS A 300 14.81 21.09 -11.33
C LYS A 300 14.96 22.56 -10.95
N SER A 301 14.09 23.45 -11.44
CA SER A 301 14.13 24.86 -11.02
C SER A 301 13.90 25.06 -9.51
N TYR A 302 13.15 24.17 -8.83
CA TYR A 302 13.03 24.21 -7.37
C TYR A 302 14.36 23.86 -6.69
N LEU A 303 15.09 22.88 -7.23
CA LEU A 303 16.41 22.52 -6.72
C LEU A 303 17.40 23.67 -6.90
N ASP A 304 17.45 24.27 -8.09
CA ASP A 304 18.34 25.39 -8.39
C ASP A 304 18.06 26.58 -7.45
N ASN A 305 16.78 26.90 -7.22
CA ASN A 305 16.37 27.95 -6.27
C ASN A 305 16.73 27.60 -4.82
N ASP A 306 16.55 26.34 -4.41
CA ASP A 306 16.92 25.88 -3.06
C ASP A 306 18.43 25.96 -2.85
N GLU A 307 19.22 25.51 -3.83
CA GLU A 307 20.67 25.65 -3.81
C GLU A 307 21.10 27.12 -3.77
N GLU A 308 20.47 28.01 -4.53
CA GLU A 308 20.80 29.44 -4.47
C GLU A 308 20.55 30.04 -3.08
N LEU A 309 19.44 29.68 -2.45
CA LEU A 309 19.05 30.21 -1.14
C LEU A 309 19.89 29.63 0.00
N TYR A 310 20.23 28.34 -0.06
CA TYR A 310 20.76 27.61 1.09
C TYR A 310 22.17 27.04 0.88
N THR A 311 22.70 27.01 -0.34
CA THR A 311 23.99 26.37 -0.67
C THR A 311 25.11 27.39 -0.96
N LYS A 312 24.86 28.70 -0.93
CA LYS A 312 25.91 29.73 -1.13
C LYS A 312 27.11 29.52 -0.18
N GLY A 313 28.24 29.07 -0.72
CA GLY A 313 29.49 28.80 -0.02
C GLY A 313 29.69 27.37 0.50
N ALA A 314 28.83 26.42 0.14
CA ALA A 314 28.99 25.02 0.54
C ALA A 314 30.14 24.32 -0.20
N PRO A 315 30.74 23.27 0.39
CA PRO A 315 31.74 22.44 -0.27
C PRO A 315 31.19 21.74 -1.53
N LYS A 316 32.13 21.20 -2.31
CA LYS A 316 31.89 20.54 -3.61
C LYS A 316 30.69 19.59 -3.56
N LYS A 317 29.82 19.66 -4.58
CA LYS A 317 28.63 18.81 -4.70
C LYS A 317 29.03 17.34 -4.53
N PRO A 318 28.37 16.58 -3.64
CA PRO A 318 28.64 15.16 -3.50
C PRO A 318 28.31 14.43 -4.82
N THR A 319 29.01 13.33 -5.07
CA THR A 319 28.72 12.45 -6.19
C THR A 319 27.29 11.90 -6.00
N LEU A 320 26.42 12.18 -6.97
CA LEU A 320 25.05 11.69 -6.99
C LEU A 320 25.01 10.41 -7.84
N ALA A 321 24.24 9.42 -7.40
CA ALA A 321 24.07 8.20 -8.17
C ALA A 321 23.24 8.47 -9.44
N SER A 322 23.68 7.87 -10.54
CA SER A 322 22.89 7.75 -11.77
C SER A 322 21.86 6.61 -11.64
N PHE A 323 20.85 6.60 -12.52
CA PHE A 323 19.79 5.59 -12.47
C PHE A 323 20.33 4.15 -12.61
N ASP A 324 21.33 3.96 -13.47
CA ASP A 324 21.95 2.65 -13.72
C ASP A 324 22.78 2.12 -12.55
N GLU A 325 23.15 2.99 -11.60
CA GLU A 325 23.88 2.64 -10.37
C GLU A 325 22.94 2.35 -9.20
N LEU A 326 21.63 2.54 -9.38
CA LEU A 326 20.64 2.30 -8.33
C LEU A 326 20.48 0.80 -8.09
N SER A 327 20.22 0.45 -6.83
CA SER A 327 19.87 -0.92 -6.46
C SER A 327 18.59 -1.38 -7.17
N ASP A 328 18.48 -2.69 -7.44
CA ASP A 328 17.28 -3.31 -8.02
C ASP A 328 16.00 -2.94 -7.24
N LEU A 329 16.12 -2.84 -5.91
CA LEU A 329 15.03 -2.44 -5.05
C LEU A 329 14.57 -1.01 -5.36
N GLN A 330 15.51 -0.05 -5.41
CA GLN A 330 15.20 1.35 -5.65
C GLN A 330 14.60 1.56 -7.04
N GLN A 331 15.16 0.92 -8.08
CA GLN A 331 14.60 0.99 -9.44
C GLN A 331 13.15 0.50 -9.49
N ARG A 332 12.85 -0.63 -8.82
CA ARG A 332 11.50 -1.20 -8.79
C ARG A 332 10.52 -0.39 -7.97
N VAL A 333 10.98 0.18 -6.86
CA VAL A 333 10.20 1.14 -6.08
C VAL A 333 9.82 2.32 -6.95
N ASP A 334 10.77 2.88 -7.69
CA ASP A 334 10.52 4.02 -8.58
C ASP A 334 9.53 3.64 -9.69
N MET A 335 9.72 2.50 -10.37
CA MET A 335 8.74 2.00 -11.34
C MET A 335 7.34 1.81 -10.74
N SER A 336 7.25 1.28 -9.52
CA SER A 336 5.96 1.05 -8.85
C SER A 336 5.32 2.35 -8.35
N ALA A 337 6.12 3.33 -7.97
CA ALA A 337 5.67 4.65 -7.55
C ALA A 337 5.13 5.46 -8.74
N ALA A 338 5.66 5.26 -9.95
CA ALA A 338 5.12 5.85 -11.17
C ALA A 338 3.70 5.35 -11.50
N LEU A 339 3.36 4.12 -11.10
CA LEU A 339 2.01 3.54 -11.26
C LEU A 339 0.99 4.03 -10.23
N ILE A 340 1.41 4.84 -9.25
CA ILE A 340 0.49 5.48 -8.31
C ILE A 340 -0.28 6.54 -9.10
N GLU A 341 -1.42 6.16 -9.65
CA GLU A 341 -2.35 7.06 -10.31
C GLU A 341 -3.27 7.73 -9.28
N VAL A 342 -3.72 8.95 -9.60
CA VAL A 342 -4.74 9.66 -8.82
C VAL A 342 -6.09 8.99 -9.06
N ASN A 343 -6.38 7.93 -8.29
CA ASN A 343 -7.72 7.40 -8.22
C ASN A 343 -8.60 8.40 -7.46
N THR A 344 -9.45 9.12 -8.18
CA THR A 344 -10.31 10.19 -7.67
C THR A 344 -11.46 9.71 -6.77
N VAL A 345 -11.60 8.41 -6.54
CA VAL A 345 -12.84 7.82 -6.00
C VAL A 345 -12.69 7.19 -4.60
N GLN A 346 -11.49 7.14 -4.02
CA GLN A 346 -11.31 6.54 -2.70
C GLN A 346 -10.56 7.49 -1.77
N GLU A 347 -11.32 8.36 -1.11
CA GLU A 347 -10.84 9.08 0.06
C GLU A 347 -10.68 8.05 1.19
N ASP A 348 -9.43 7.78 1.60
CA ASP A 348 -9.10 6.96 2.77
C ASP A 348 -9.46 7.74 4.07
N SER A 349 -10.72 8.18 4.21
CA SER A 349 -11.17 9.04 5.32
C SER A 349 -11.15 8.36 6.68
N ASP A 350 -10.94 7.04 6.72
CA ASP A 350 -11.18 6.23 7.92
C ASP A 350 -9.90 5.88 8.69
N ALA A 351 -8.72 6.33 8.24
CA ALA A 351 -7.44 5.95 8.84
C ALA A 351 -6.67 7.09 9.53
N ASP A 352 -7.05 8.35 9.32
CA ASP A 352 -6.41 9.51 9.95
C ASP A 352 -7.11 9.96 11.23
N GLY A 353 -7.88 9.05 11.86
CA GLY A 353 -8.40 9.24 13.22
C GLY A 353 -7.22 9.47 14.16
N ASP A 354 -7.02 10.74 14.48
CA ASP A 354 -6.04 11.33 15.39
C ASP A 354 -5.56 10.31 16.43
N GLY A 355 -4.44 9.67 16.09
CA GLY A 355 -3.65 8.90 17.04
C GLY A 355 -3.00 9.89 17.99
N GLY A 356 -3.82 10.56 18.80
CA GLY A 356 -3.42 11.23 20.01
C GLY A 356 -2.93 10.19 21.00
N ASN A 357 -1.80 9.56 20.70
CA ASN A 357 -0.90 9.12 21.74
C ASN A 357 -0.29 10.41 22.31
N GLY A 358 -1.04 11.00 23.25
CA GLY A 358 -0.43 11.72 24.37
C GLY A 358 0.36 10.71 25.19
N GLU A 359 1.46 10.23 24.62
CA GLU A 359 2.60 9.82 25.41
C GLU A 359 3.51 11.04 25.38
N ASP A 360 3.37 11.85 26.43
CA ASP A 360 4.42 12.73 26.94
C ASP A 360 5.63 11.86 27.31
N GLY A 361 6.28 11.31 26.28
CA GLY A 361 7.64 10.84 26.36
C GLY A 361 8.50 12.08 26.35
N ASP A 362 8.93 12.48 27.55
CA ASP A 362 10.17 13.22 27.74
C ASP A 362 11.28 12.44 27.04
N ASP A 363 11.42 12.62 25.72
CA ASP A 363 12.65 12.35 25.01
C ASP A 363 13.63 13.38 25.57
N GLU A 364 14.31 12.98 26.64
CA GLU A 364 15.61 13.54 27.01
C GLU A 364 16.40 13.64 25.71
N ASP A 365 16.61 14.89 25.28
CA ASP A 365 17.62 15.26 24.32
C ASP A 365 18.96 14.75 24.88
N GLU A 366 19.27 13.46 24.65
CA GLU A 366 20.61 12.95 24.83
C GLU A 366 21.51 13.80 23.94
N ASP A 367 22.41 14.51 24.62
CA ASP A 367 23.56 15.25 24.12
C ASP A 367 24.46 14.37 23.23
N ILE A 368 23.95 13.96 22.07
CA ILE A 368 24.79 13.58 20.93
C ILE A 368 25.08 14.90 20.24
N PHE A 369 26.12 15.60 20.70
CA PHE A 369 27.06 16.46 19.95
C PHE A 369 27.79 17.39 20.95
N SER A 370 28.72 16.81 21.71
CA SER A 370 29.93 17.52 22.15
C SER A 370 31.09 17.23 21.18
#